data_AF-A0A382D737-F1
#
_entry.id   AF-A0A382D737-F1
#
_cell.length_a   1.000
_cell.length_b   1.000
_cell.length_c   1.000
_cell.angle_alpha   90.00
_cell.angle_beta   90.00
_cell.angle_gamma   90.00
#
_symmetry.space_group_name_H-M   'P 1'
#
loop_
_entity.id
_entity.type
_entity.pdbx_description
1 polymer ?
#
loop_
_entity_poly.entity_id
_entity_poly.type
_entity_poly.pdbx_seq_one_letter_code
_entity_poly.pdbx_strand_id
1 'polypeptide(L)'
;MYIITDSPNRAEQLFSREFRWNNRYNDEIINNDYYQLVSQLLKDPSFTEIKTGLGWHSLIHTKHSVVSQFDSLNNFIKGGLEIPDGILCHADSGQNFHGQKNRTWEAKEGNIHLSVLLKPKISLEKMNSKFLTMGVTSVIKSIDSLPGLKGKSMIKWPNDIYIEDSKVGGIIT
;
A
#
# COMPACT_ATOMS: atom_id res chain seq x y z
N MET A 1 3.87 -3.92 -15.47
CA MET A 1 4.11 -3.94 -14.01
C MET A 1 5.26 -2.99 -13.73
N TYR A 2 5.04 -2.00 -12.86
CA TYR A 2 6.11 -1.15 -12.35
C TYR A 2 6.72 -1.83 -11.14
N ILE A 3 8.05 -1.85 -11.03
CA ILE A 3 8.76 -2.35 -9.85
C ILE A 3 9.58 -1.20 -9.30
N ILE A 4 9.39 -0.93 -8.01
CA ILE A 4 10.19 0.01 -7.24
C ILE A 4 10.87 -0.82 -6.17
N THR A 5 12.19 -0.76 -6.12
CA THR A 5 12.99 -1.55 -5.19
C THR A 5 14.27 -0.79 -4.86
N ASP A 6 14.71 -0.94 -3.62
CA ASP A 6 16.04 -0.59 -3.15
C ASP A 6 17.09 -1.67 -3.53
N SER A 7 16.65 -2.83 -4.05
CA SER A 7 17.50 -3.95 -4.45
C SER A 7 17.16 -4.48 -5.86
N PRO A 8 17.62 -3.79 -6.92
CA PRO A 8 17.45 -4.20 -8.31
C PRO A 8 17.77 -5.69 -8.58
N ASN A 9 18.92 -6.16 -8.08
CA ASN A 9 19.38 -7.53 -8.27
C ASN A 9 18.41 -8.56 -7.65
N ARG A 10 17.87 -8.27 -6.46
CA ARG A 10 16.90 -9.15 -5.80
C ARG A 10 15.58 -9.20 -6.58
N ALA A 11 15.13 -8.06 -7.11
CA ALA A 11 13.92 -8.02 -7.94
C ALA A 11 14.09 -8.79 -9.25
N GLU A 12 15.25 -8.72 -9.91
CA GLU A 12 15.53 -9.50 -11.13
C GLU A 12 15.48 -11.01 -10.88
N GLN A 13 16.05 -11.47 -9.77
CA GLN A 13 15.96 -12.86 -9.34
C GLN A 13 14.49 -13.29 -9.11
N LEU A 14 13.71 -12.44 -8.42
CA LEU A 14 12.32 -12.71 -8.09
C LEU A 14 11.38 -12.73 -9.30
N PHE A 15 11.66 -12.02 -10.38
CA PHE A 15 10.78 -12.01 -11.56
C PHE A 15 11.36 -12.78 -12.75
N SER A 16 12.53 -13.41 -12.57
CA SER A 16 13.22 -14.21 -13.60
C SER A 16 13.33 -13.47 -14.94
N ARG A 17 13.55 -12.15 -14.89
CA ARG A 17 13.75 -11.27 -16.06
C ARG A 17 14.58 -10.06 -15.69
N GLU A 18 15.30 -9.51 -16.66
CA GLU A 18 16.03 -8.25 -16.51
C GLU A 18 15.10 -7.04 -16.61
N PHE A 19 15.39 -5.99 -15.85
CA PHE A 19 14.67 -4.73 -15.90
C PHE A 19 15.60 -3.56 -16.26
N ARG A 20 15.07 -2.54 -16.93
CA ARG A 20 15.76 -1.25 -17.06
C ARG A 20 15.44 -0.40 -15.84
N TRP A 21 16.34 -0.39 -14.87
CA TRP A 21 16.21 0.40 -13.65
C TRP A 21 16.49 1.87 -13.91
N ASN A 22 15.64 2.74 -13.37
CA ASN A 22 15.86 4.18 -13.34
C ASN A 22 16.03 4.61 -11.89
N ASN A 23 17.18 5.19 -11.54
CA ASN A 23 17.37 5.77 -10.21
C ASN A 23 16.46 6.98 -10.05
N ARG A 24 15.55 6.90 -9.07
CA ARG A 24 14.63 7.96 -8.69
C ARG A 24 14.75 8.23 -7.19
N TYR A 25 15.92 8.70 -6.78
CA TYR A 25 16.08 9.33 -5.47
C TYR A 25 15.71 10.79 -5.62
N ASN A 26 14.55 11.18 -5.08
CA ASN A 26 14.23 12.57 -4.82
C ASN A 26 13.90 12.65 -3.34
N ASP A 27 14.88 13.03 -2.53
CA ASP A 27 14.67 13.28 -1.10
C ASP A 27 13.92 14.61 -0.87
N GLU A 28 13.82 15.43 -1.91
CA GLU A 28 13.08 16.69 -1.87
C GLU A 28 11.61 16.48 -2.26
N ILE A 29 10.71 16.82 -1.33
CA ILE A 29 9.28 16.93 -1.59
C ILE A 29 9.05 18.22 -2.39
N ILE A 30 9.01 18.10 -3.71
CA ILE A 30 8.86 19.26 -4.62
C ILE A 30 7.43 19.83 -4.58
N ASN A 31 6.44 19.00 -4.29
CA ASN A 31 5.04 19.40 -4.28
C ASN A 31 4.57 19.71 -2.84
N ASN A 32 4.27 20.99 -2.59
CA ASN A 32 3.82 21.52 -1.30
C ASN A 32 2.57 20.83 -0.74
N ASP A 33 1.67 20.32 -1.60
CA ASP A 33 0.47 19.59 -1.17
C ASP A 33 0.85 18.30 -0.45
N TYR A 34 1.92 17.63 -0.89
CA TYR A 34 2.43 16.42 -0.25
C TYR A 34 3.28 16.74 0.98
N TYR A 35 3.92 17.91 1.08
CA TYR A 35 4.76 18.26 2.22
C TYR A 35 3.95 18.26 3.54
N GLN A 36 2.76 18.86 3.54
CA GLN A 36 1.89 18.87 4.72
C GLN A 36 1.44 17.46 5.10
N LEU A 37 1.10 16.63 4.11
CA LEU A 37 0.71 15.25 4.34
C LEU A 37 1.87 14.44 4.93
N VAL A 38 3.04 14.45 4.28
CA VAL A 38 4.19 13.64 4.65
C VAL A 38 4.69 13.99 6.05
N SER A 39 4.78 15.28 6.37
CA SER A 39 5.20 15.76 7.70
C SER A 39 4.25 15.38 8.82
N GLN A 40 2.96 15.22 8.53
CA GLN A 40 1.95 14.82 9.51
C GLN A 40 1.76 13.30 9.60
N LEU A 41 1.95 12.58 8.50
CA LEU A 41 1.59 11.16 8.39
C LEU A 41 2.56 10.25 9.14
N LEU A 42 3.86 10.54 9.12
CA LEU A 42 4.91 9.63 9.59
C LEU A 42 6.05 10.38 10.28
N LYS A 43 6.70 9.68 11.20
CA LYS A 43 8.01 10.07 11.72
C LYS A 43 9.09 9.59 10.74
N ASP A 44 10.04 10.46 10.42
CA ASP A 44 11.17 10.21 9.50
C ASP A 44 10.77 9.53 8.17
N PRO A 45 9.81 10.10 7.41
CA PRO A 45 9.38 9.52 6.15
C PRO A 45 10.45 9.67 5.06
N SER A 46 10.59 8.63 4.26
CA SER A 46 11.05 8.75 2.88
C SER A 46 9.86 9.00 1.96
N PHE A 47 10.06 9.85 0.95
CA PHE A 47 9.04 10.21 -0.02
C PHE A 47 9.56 9.96 -1.43
N THR A 48 8.68 9.54 -2.33
CA THR A 48 9.01 9.42 -3.75
C THR A 48 7.79 9.81 -4.58
N GLU A 49 7.96 10.81 -5.44
CA GLU A 49 6.95 11.10 -6.47
C GLU A 49 7.03 10.02 -7.56
N ILE A 50 5.90 9.37 -7.83
CA ILE A 50 5.79 8.32 -8.84
C ILE A 50 4.93 8.86 -9.97
N LYS A 51 5.42 8.81 -11.21
CA LYS A 51 4.60 9.10 -12.39
C LYS A 51 4.24 7.80 -13.08
N THR A 52 3.09 7.23 -12.71
CA THR A 52 2.55 6.05 -13.40
C THR A 52 1.40 6.44 -14.31
N GLY A 53 1.26 5.75 -15.45
CA GLY A 53 0.04 5.84 -16.27
C GLY A 53 -1.22 5.24 -15.60
N LEU A 54 -1.11 4.79 -14.34
CA LEU A 54 -2.17 4.16 -13.57
C LEU A 54 -2.82 5.12 -12.55
N GLY A 55 -2.34 6.37 -12.46
CA GLY A 55 -2.85 7.36 -11.52
C GLY A 55 -2.24 7.28 -10.12
N TRP A 56 -1.18 6.48 -9.91
CA TRP A 56 -0.34 6.60 -8.71
C TRP A 56 0.60 7.79 -8.88
N HIS A 57 0.63 8.67 -7.87
CA HIS A 57 1.37 9.92 -7.88
C HIS A 57 2.50 9.96 -6.83
N SER A 58 2.38 9.20 -5.74
CA SER A 58 3.40 9.21 -4.68
C SER A 58 3.44 7.91 -3.88
N LEU A 59 4.63 7.59 -3.40
CA LEU A 59 4.87 6.62 -2.34
C LEU A 59 5.51 7.32 -1.15
N ILE A 60 4.87 7.18 0.00
CA ILE A 60 5.38 7.60 1.30
C ILE A 60 5.78 6.34 2.04
N HIS A 61 6.98 6.30 2.59
CA HIS A 61 7.51 5.14 3.28
C HIS A 61 8.12 5.54 4.62
N THR A 62 7.85 4.77 5.68
CA THR A 62 8.58 4.86 6.95
C THR A 62 9.00 3.47 7.43
N LYS A 63 10.10 3.41 8.19
CA LYS A 63 10.53 2.16 8.83
C LYS A 63 9.61 1.73 9.97
N HIS A 64 9.04 2.69 10.70
CA HIS A 64 8.21 2.39 11.86
C HIS A 64 7.12 3.43 12.06
N SER A 65 5.90 2.98 12.36
CA SER A 65 4.79 3.88 12.67
C SER A 65 4.02 3.45 13.92
N VAL A 66 3.73 4.41 14.80
CA VAL A 66 2.94 4.17 16.03
C VAL A 66 1.43 4.11 15.77
N VAL A 67 0.98 4.71 14.67
CA VAL A 67 -0.41 4.70 14.18
C VAL A 67 -0.40 4.21 12.74
N SER A 68 -1.39 3.41 12.34
CA SER A 68 -1.43 2.90 10.97
C SER A 68 -1.63 4.03 9.96
N GLN A 69 -1.06 3.88 8.76
CA GLN A 69 -1.23 4.89 7.70
C GLN A 69 -2.70 4.99 7.28
N PHE A 70 -3.45 3.89 7.38
CA PHE A 70 -4.89 3.86 7.17
C PHE A 70 -5.64 4.78 8.15
N ASP A 71 -5.31 4.70 9.44
CA ASP A 71 -5.93 5.54 10.47
C ASP A 71 -5.53 7.00 10.32
N SER A 72 -4.23 7.27 10.08
CA SER A 72 -3.73 8.63 9.85
C SER A 72 -4.46 9.29 8.68
N LEU A 73 -4.54 8.62 7.53
CA LEU A 73 -5.27 9.13 6.36
C LEU A 73 -6.75 9.40 6.66
N ASN A 74 -7.43 8.46 7.32
CA ASN A 74 -8.83 8.63 7.70
C ASN A 74 -9.04 9.82 8.64
N ASN A 75 -8.14 10.00 9.62
CA ASN A 75 -8.22 11.10 10.57
C ASN A 75 -7.98 12.46 9.88
N PHE A 76 -7.01 12.53 8.96
CA PHE A 76 -6.76 13.74 8.18
C PHE A 76 -7.95 14.13 7.30
N ILE A 77 -8.53 13.17 6.58
CA ILE A 77 -9.71 13.43 5.73
C ILE A 77 -10.89 13.89 6.59
N LYS A 78 -11.15 13.24 7.74
CA LYS A 78 -12.20 13.66 8.68
C LYS A 78 -11.94 15.04 9.29
N GLY A 79 -10.67 15.40 9.46
CA GLY A 79 -10.23 16.72 9.91
C GLY A 79 -10.29 17.80 8.82
N GLY A 80 -10.67 17.45 7.58
CA GLY A 80 -10.79 18.40 6.47
C GLY A 80 -9.49 18.67 5.72
N LEU A 81 -8.43 17.87 5.93
CA LEU A 81 -7.22 17.98 5.13
C LEU A 81 -7.51 17.48 3.70
N GLU A 82 -7.24 18.32 2.72
CA GLU A 82 -7.29 17.92 1.33
C GLU A 82 -6.04 17.15 0.95
N ILE A 83 -6.23 15.85 0.69
CA ILE A 83 -5.14 14.93 0.33
C ILE A 83 -5.17 14.66 -1.17
N PRO A 84 -4.04 14.73 -1.90
CA PRO A 84 -3.98 14.36 -3.31
C PRO A 84 -4.47 12.93 -3.58
N ASP A 85 -4.95 12.66 -4.80
CA ASP A 85 -5.32 11.30 -5.23
C ASP A 85 -4.07 10.43 -5.46
N GLY A 86 -4.24 9.11 -5.46
CA GLY A 86 -3.21 8.17 -5.93
C GLY A 86 -2.01 8.05 -5.01
N ILE A 87 -2.23 8.06 -3.70
CA ILE A 87 -1.19 7.99 -2.68
C ILE A 87 -1.04 6.57 -2.16
N LEU A 88 0.21 6.13 -2.09
CA LEU A 88 0.62 4.88 -1.46
C LEU A 88 1.39 5.23 -0.18
N CYS A 89 1.02 4.63 0.94
CA CYS A 89 1.72 4.79 2.21
C CYS A 89 2.14 3.40 2.73
N HIS A 90 3.44 3.19 2.87
CA HIS A 90 4.04 1.94 3.35
C HIS A 90 4.72 2.14 4.71
N ALA A 91 4.60 1.14 5.59
CA ALA A 91 5.43 1.03 6.77
C ALA A 91 6.05 -0.36 6.89
N ASP A 92 7.35 -0.44 7.21
CA ASP A 92 7.99 -1.74 7.43
C ASP A 92 7.47 -2.42 8.71
N SER A 93 7.19 -1.64 9.75
CA SER A 93 6.64 -2.12 11.03
C SER A 93 5.78 -1.07 11.73
N GLY A 94 5.07 -1.47 12.79
CA GLY A 94 4.32 -0.50 13.58
C GLY A 94 3.66 -1.02 14.85
N GLN A 95 2.93 -0.11 15.50
CA GLN A 95 2.15 -0.34 16.70
C GLN A 95 0.70 0.04 16.45
N ASN A 96 -0.24 -0.58 17.18
CA ASN A 96 -1.67 -0.25 17.11
C ASN A 96 -2.31 -0.42 15.72
N PHE A 97 -1.70 -1.20 14.85
CA PHE A 97 -2.33 -1.55 13.57
C PHE A 97 -3.49 -2.50 13.86
N HIS A 98 -4.53 -2.43 13.03
CA HIS A 98 -5.71 -3.23 13.23
C HIS A 98 -6.30 -3.73 11.92
N GLY A 99 -6.99 -4.86 12.00
CA GLY A 99 -7.88 -5.36 10.96
C GLY A 99 -9.32 -4.89 11.19
N GLN A 100 -10.27 -5.52 10.50
CA GLN A 100 -11.69 -5.21 10.71
C GLN A 100 -12.11 -5.40 12.17
N LYS A 101 -13.08 -4.58 12.60
CA LYS A 101 -13.63 -4.59 13.96
C LYS A 101 -12.56 -4.40 15.04
N ASN A 102 -11.55 -3.58 14.75
CA ASN A 102 -10.44 -3.22 15.65
C ASN A 102 -9.67 -4.42 16.22
N ARG A 103 -9.66 -5.56 15.52
CA ARG A 103 -8.81 -6.69 15.92
C ARG A 103 -7.36 -6.30 15.70
N THR A 104 -6.51 -6.53 16.69
CA THR A 104 -5.07 -6.25 16.58
C THR A 104 -4.49 -6.91 15.34
N TRP A 105 -3.73 -6.13 14.58
CA TRP A 105 -2.92 -6.61 13.46
C TRP A 105 -1.45 -6.50 13.86
N GLU A 106 -0.74 -7.62 13.76
CA GLU A 106 0.68 -7.65 14.09
C GLU A 106 1.51 -7.07 12.93
N ALA A 107 2.09 -5.89 13.13
CA ALA A 107 2.84 -5.16 12.11
C ALA A 107 4.36 -5.30 12.28
N LYS A 108 4.91 -6.42 11.82
CA LYS A 108 6.35 -6.77 11.91
C LYS A 108 7.08 -6.55 10.59
N GLU A 109 8.35 -6.18 10.67
CA GLU A 109 9.25 -6.10 9.50
C GLU A 109 9.21 -7.38 8.66
N GLY A 110 9.35 -7.23 7.33
CA GLY A 110 9.24 -8.32 6.36
C GLY A 110 7.83 -8.56 5.82
N ASN A 111 6.80 -7.93 6.41
CA ASN A 111 5.44 -7.88 5.86
C ASN A 111 5.25 -6.61 5.01
N ILE A 112 4.21 -6.61 4.18
CA ILE A 112 3.80 -5.42 3.42
C ILE A 112 2.62 -4.76 4.13
N HIS A 113 2.86 -3.61 4.78
CA HIS A 113 1.78 -2.80 5.36
C HIS A 113 1.51 -1.60 4.46
N LEU A 114 0.55 -1.74 3.56
CA LEU A 114 0.23 -0.75 2.54
C LEU A 114 -1.15 -0.15 2.78
N SER A 115 -1.20 1.17 2.89
CA SER A 115 -2.43 1.96 2.83
C SER A 115 -2.47 2.74 1.53
N VAL A 116 -3.67 2.83 0.94
CA VAL A 116 -3.87 3.40 -0.39
C VAL A 116 -5.02 4.39 -0.34
N LEU A 117 -4.80 5.61 -0.81
CA LEU A 117 -5.83 6.61 -0.98
C LEU A 117 -6.16 6.77 -2.46
N LEU A 118 -7.44 6.61 -2.79
CA LEU A 118 -7.99 6.79 -4.13
C LEU A 118 -9.23 7.70 -4.07
N LYS A 119 -9.34 8.62 -5.03
CA LYS A 119 -10.48 9.52 -5.28
C LYS A 119 -11.12 9.21 -6.64
N PRO A 120 -11.72 8.01 -6.83
CA PRO A 120 -12.31 7.65 -8.11
C PRO A 120 -13.50 8.56 -8.44
N LYS A 121 -13.61 8.96 -9.71
CA LYS A 121 -14.72 9.76 -10.24
C LYS A 121 -15.96 8.88 -10.49
N ILE A 122 -16.43 8.18 -9.46
CA ILE A 122 -17.57 7.26 -9.49
C ILE A 122 -18.46 7.56 -8.28
N SER A 123 -19.78 7.50 -8.45
CA SER A 123 -20.72 7.75 -7.34
C SER A 123 -20.57 6.73 -6.21
N LEU A 124 -20.76 7.17 -4.97
CA LEU A 124 -20.65 6.33 -3.77
C LEU A 124 -21.55 5.10 -3.82
N GLU A 125 -22.79 5.25 -4.30
CA GLU A 125 -23.75 4.15 -4.48
C GLU A 125 -23.18 3.01 -5.34
N LYS A 126 -22.37 3.35 -6.34
CA LYS A 126 -21.73 2.38 -7.23
C LYS A 126 -20.46 1.79 -6.63
N MET A 127 -19.92 2.34 -5.54
CA MET A 127 -18.59 2.01 -5.01
C MET A 127 -18.58 1.14 -3.75
N ASN A 128 -19.67 1.12 -2.96
CA ASN A 128 -19.74 0.47 -1.63
C ASN A 128 -19.00 -0.88 -1.52
N SER A 129 -19.47 -1.94 -2.17
CA SER A 129 -18.81 -3.26 -2.11
C SER A 129 -17.63 -3.40 -3.05
N LYS A 130 -17.48 -2.50 -4.02
CA LYS A 130 -16.50 -2.63 -5.11
C LYS A 130 -15.09 -2.29 -4.67
N PHE A 131 -14.91 -1.38 -3.71
CA PHE A 131 -13.58 -1.04 -3.20
C PHE A 131 -12.89 -2.23 -2.54
N LEU A 132 -13.60 -2.93 -1.67
CA LEU A 132 -13.05 -4.12 -1.01
C LEU A 132 -12.75 -5.21 -2.03
N THR A 133 -13.68 -5.51 -2.94
CA THR A 133 -13.44 -6.51 -4.00
C THR A 133 -12.27 -6.12 -4.90
N MET A 134 -12.14 -4.84 -5.26
CA MET A 134 -11.03 -4.34 -6.06
C MET A 134 -9.69 -4.54 -5.33
N GLY A 135 -9.61 -4.18 -4.04
CA GLY A 135 -8.41 -4.38 -3.23
C GLY A 135 -8.04 -5.86 -3.13
N VAL A 136 -8.98 -6.71 -2.70
CA VAL A 136 -8.75 -8.15 -2.52
C VAL A 136 -8.32 -8.83 -3.83
N THR A 137 -9.02 -8.57 -4.93
CA THR A 137 -8.68 -9.18 -6.23
C THR A 137 -7.35 -8.68 -6.79
N SER A 138 -6.98 -7.42 -6.52
CA SER A 138 -5.67 -6.86 -6.92
C SER A 138 -4.52 -7.53 -6.17
N VAL A 139 -4.68 -7.74 -4.86
CA VAL A 139 -3.66 -8.41 -4.05
C VAL A 139 -3.52 -9.88 -4.44
N ILE A 140 -4.63 -10.61 -4.64
CA ILE A 140 -4.60 -12.01 -5.11
C ILE A 140 -3.90 -12.15 -6.46
N LYS A 141 -4.25 -11.32 -7.43
CA LYS A 141 -3.57 -11.32 -8.73
C LYS A 141 -2.08 -11.02 -8.61
N SER A 142 -1.71 -10.17 -7.66
CA SER A 142 -0.30 -9.83 -7.42
C SER A 142 0.45 -11.01 -6.79
N ILE A 143 -0.12 -11.63 -5.76
CA ILE A 143 0.44 -12.82 -5.10
C ILE A 143 0.59 -13.98 -6.09
N ASP A 144 -0.47 -14.31 -6.83
CA ASP A 144 -0.48 -15.41 -7.80
C ASP A 144 0.46 -15.15 -9.00
N SER A 145 0.89 -13.90 -9.21
CA SER A 145 1.86 -13.56 -10.25
C SER A 145 3.32 -13.76 -9.82
N LEU A 146 3.58 -14.02 -8.53
CA LEU A 146 4.93 -14.22 -8.01
C LEU A 146 5.45 -15.59 -8.47
N PRO A 147 6.54 -15.64 -9.25
CA PRO A 147 7.10 -16.92 -9.66
C PRO A 147 7.72 -17.62 -8.44
N GLY A 148 7.51 -18.93 -8.35
CA GLY A 148 7.97 -19.74 -7.22
C GLY A 148 6.97 -19.89 -6.07
N LEU A 149 5.85 -19.17 -6.09
CA LEU A 149 4.75 -19.46 -5.17
C LEU A 149 4.15 -20.84 -5.48
N LYS A 150 4.18 -21.73 -4.49
CA LYS A 150 3.49 -23.02 -4.56
C LYS A 150 2.09 -22.86 -3.97
N GLY A 151 1.07 -23.26 -4.70
CA GLY A 151 -0.33 -23.05 -4.33
C GLY A 151 -0.95 -21.81 -4.95
N LYS A 152 -2.28 -21.70 -4.87
CA LYS A 152 -3.04 -20.54 -5.33
C LYS A 152 -3.58 -19.78 -4.14
N SER A 153 -3.58 -18.45 -4.21
CA SER A 153 -4.25 -17.64 -3.21
C SER A 153 -5.78 -17.75 -3.34
N MET A 154 -6.46 -17.69 -2.21
CA MET A 154 -7.91 -17.81 -2.07
C MET A 154 -8.45 -16.68 -1.19
N ILE A 155 -9.70 -16.29 -1.42
CA ILE A 155 -10.40 -15.33 -0.56
C ILE A 155 -11.19 -16.12 0.48
N LYS A 156 -10.86 -15.91 1.75
CA LYS A 156 -11.84 -16.15 2.81
C LYS A 156 -12.69 -14.89 2.92
N TRP A 157 -13.87 -14.97 2.31
CA TRP A 157 -14.75 -13.82 2.12
C TRP A 157 -15.06 -13.14 3.48
N PRO A 158 -15.04 -11.79 3.55
CA PRO A 158 -14.93 -10.86 2.42
C PRO A 158 -13.53 -10.32 2.13
N ASN A 159 -12.57 -10.49 3.02
CA ASN A 159 -11.40 -9.62 3.04
C ASN A 159 -10.08 -10.29 3.43
N ASP A 160 -10.11 -11.56 3.81
CA ASP A 160 -8.91 -12.28 4.21
C ASP A 160 -8.36 -13.08 3.03
N ILE A 161 -7.04 -13.05 2.85
CA ILE A 161 -6.35 -13.82 1.82
C ILE A 161 -5.66 -15.00 2.47
N TYR A 162 -5.86 -16.16 1.86
CA TYR A 162 -5.31 -17.42 2.29
C TYR A 162 -4.48 -18.06 1.18
N ILE A 163 -3.45 -18.79 1.57
CA ILE A 163 -2.78 -19.79 0.72
C ILE A 163 -2.87 -21.09 1.51
N GLU A 164 -3.45 -22.12 0.89
CA GLU A 164 -3.85 -23.34 1.59
C GLU A 164 -4.72 -22.98 2.81
N ASP A 165 -4.39 -23.45 4.00
CA ASP A 165 -5.14 -23.18 5.24
C ASP A 165 -4.58 -21.99 6.05
N SER A 166 -3.57 -21.29 5.54
CA SER A 166 -2.89 -20.21 6.26
C SER A 166 -3.33 -18.83 5.77
N LYS A 167 -3.68 -17.95 6.72
CA LYS A 167 -3.95 -16.54 6.41
C LYS A 167 -2.63 -15.82 6.10
N VAL A 168 -2.54 -15.21 4.92
CA VAL A 168 -1.35 -14.50 4.44
C VAL A 168 -1.57 -12.99 4.27
N GLY A 169 -2.81 -12.53 4.37
CA GLY A 169 -3.12 -11.12 4.26
C GLY A 169 -4.56 -10.78 4.65
N GLY A 170 -4.83 -9.50 4.78
CA GLY A 170 -6.15 -8.95 5.04
C GLY A 170 -6.28 -7.56 4.45
N ILE A 171 -7.46 -7.25 3.92
CA ILE A 171 -7.78 -5.93 3.37
C ILE A 171 -8.81 -5.26 4.28
N ILE A 172 -8.64 -3.95 4.50
CA ILE A 172 -9.65 -3.07 5.06
C ILE A 172 -9.80 -1.85 4.14
N THR A 173 -10.99 -1.26 4.15
CA THR A 173 -11.35 -0.09 3.32
C THR A 173 -12.16 0.87 4.16
#